data_AF-A0AAW5SH09-F1
#
_entry.id   AF-A0AAW5SH09-F1
#
_cell.length_a   1.000
_cell.length_b   1.000
_cell.length_c   1.000
_cell.angle_alpha   90.00
_cell.angle_beta   90.00
_cell.angle_gamma   90.00
#
_symmetry.space_group_name_H-M   'P 1'
#
loop_
_entity.id
_entity.type
_entity.pdbx_description
1 polymer ?
#
loop_
_entity_poly.entity_id
_entity_poly.type
_entity_poly.pdbx_seq_one_letter_code
_entity_poly.pdbx_strand_id
1 'polypeptide(L)' 'MTDAPTSHHVRQGPRKRSAEVTVADFTMLVRIPTKPATFRAFTADEEAEARSFAEENGGTVVPLPLPMSEGCSPAY' A
#
# COMPACT_ATOMS: atom_id res chain seq x y z
N MET A 1 -49.48 -13.36 -5.05
CA MET A 1 -48.83 -12.15 -4.52
C MET A 1 -47.34 -12.38 -4.64
N THR A 2 -46.65 -11.66 -5.53
CA THR A 2 -45.24 -11.87 -5.86
C THR A 2 -44.42 -10.75 -5.22
N ASP A 3 -43.50 -11.12 -4.34
CA ASP A 3 -42.58 -10.20 -3.65
C ASP A 3 -41.47 -9.75 -4.62
N ALA A 4 -41.25 -8.44 -4.75
CA ALA A 4 -40.26 -7.87 -5.64
C ALA A 4 -38.95 -7.61 -4.86
N PRO A 5 -37.79 -8.11 -5.31
CA PRO A 5 -36.54 -7.91 -4.59
C PRO A 5 -36.09 -6.43 -4.72
N THR A 6 -36.01 -5.74 -3.58
CA THR A 6 -35.46 -4.39 -3.50
C THR A 6 -33.94 -4.45 -3.74
N SER A 7 -33.49 -3.84 -4.84
CA SER A 7 -32.08 -3.73 -5.16
C SER A 7 -31.38 -2.78 -4.18
N HIS A 8 -30.60 -3.32 -3.26
CA HIS A 8 -29.76 -2.53 -2.35
C HIS A 8 -28.57 -1.96 -3.11
N HIS A 9 -28.67 -0.70 -3.55
CA HIS A 9 -27.59 -0.02 -4.26
C HIS A 9 -26.53 0.47 -3.27
N VAL A 10 -25.34 -0.16 -3.27
CA VAL A 10 -24.20 0.27 -2.46
C VAL A 10 -23.37 1.27 -3.25
N ARG A 11 -23.36 2.55 -2.82
CA ARG A 11 -22.43 3.56 -3.35
C ARG A 11 -21.10 3.47 -2.60
N GLN A 12 -20.07 2.95 -3.27
CA GLN A 12 -18.69 3.05 -2.82
C GLN A 12 -18.14 4.43 -3.23
N GLY A 13 -18.04 5.35 -2.27
CA GLY A 13 -17.41 6.65 -2.48
C GLY A 13 -15.89 6.56 -2.32
N PRO A 14 -15.09 7.42 -2.99
CA PRO A 14 -13.67 7.53 -2.73
C PRO A 14 -13.44 7.77 -1.24
N ARG A 15 -12.66 6.90 -0.61
CA ARG A 15 -12.33 7.02 0.81
C ARG A 15 -11.53 8.32 0.99
N LYS A 16 -12.12 9.31 1.66
CA LYS A 16 -11.43 10.54 2.07
C LYS A 16 -10.21 10.14 2.89
N ARG A 17 -9.01 10.22 2.29
CA ARG A 17 -7.76 10.15 3.04
C ARG A 17 -7.65 11.43 3.86
N SER A 18 -7.33 11.29 5.14
CA SER A 18 -7.24 12.36 6.14
C SER A 18 -6.11 13.37 5.88
N ALA A 19 -5.27 13.12 4.88
CA ALA A 19 -4.26 14.04 4.39
C ALA A 19 -4.11 13.85 2.88
N GLU A 20 -3.76 14.93 2.19
CA GLU A 20 -3.46 14.97 0.75
C GLU A 20 -2.08 14.34 0.51
N VAL A 21 -1.92 13.06 0.89
CA VAL A 21 -0.67 12.32 0.68
C VAL A 21 -0.58 11.94 -0.79
N THR A 22 0.40 12.51 -1.46
CA THR A 22 0.73 12.24 -2.86
C THR A 22 1.61 10.99 -2.97
N VAL A 23 1.70 10.43 -4.18
CA VAL A 23 2.60 9.29 -4.43
C VAL A 23 4.07 9.66 -4.18
N ALA A 24 4.42 10.94 -4.34
CA ALA A 24 5.79 11.43 -4.13
C ALA A 24 6.21 11.45 -2.65
N ASP A 25 5.25 11.42 -1.72
CA ASP A 25 5.53 11.49 -0.28
C ASP A 25 5.95 10.12 0.30
N PHE A 26 5.77 9.04 -0.45
CA PHE A 26 6.19 7.70 -0.02
C PHE A 26 7.69 7.53 -0.15
N THR A 27 8.37 7.45 0.99
CA THR A 27 9.82 7.28 1.09
C THR A 27 10.23 5.87 1.52
N MET A 28 9.29 5.06 1.99
CA MET A 28 9.56 3.71 2.51
C MET A 28 8.52 2.70 2.03
N LEU A 29 8.96 1.47 1.78
CA LEU A 29 8.12 0.34 1.39
C LEU A 29 8.45 -0.86 2.29
N VAL A 30 7.45 -1.36 3.01
CA VAL A 30 7.58 -2.64 3.73
C VAL A 30 7.21 -3.77 2.80
N ARG A 31 8.16 -4.68 2.56
CA ARG A 31 7.94 -5.92 1.79
C ARG A 31 7.88 -7.11 2.73
N ILE A 32 6.93 -8.02 2.50
CA ILE A 32 6.79 -9.25 3.29
C ILE A 32 7.10 -10.43 2.36
N PRO A 33 8.26 -11.10 2.51
CA PRO A 33 8.70 -12.16 1.60
C PRO A 33 7.73 -13.33 1.50
N THR A 34 7.07 -13.66 2.62
CA THR A 34 6.14 -14.79 2.73
C THR A 34 4.75 -14.49 2.17
N LYS A 35 4.38 -13.20 2.09
CA LYS A 35 3.05 -12.73 1.67
C LYS A 35 3.21 -11.45 0.83
N PRO A 36 3.56 -11.59 -0.46
CA PRO A 36 3.86 -10.45 -1.30
C PRO A 36 2.66 -9.50 -1.45
N ALA A 37 1.41 -9.98 -1.38
CA ALA A 37 0.22 -9.13 -1.47
C ALA A 37 0.00 -8.19 -0.27
N THR A 38 0.77 -8.33 0.81
CA THR A 38 0.62 -7.57 2.07
C THR A 38 1.59 -6.38 2.14
N PHE A 39 2.29 -6.03 1.06
CA PHE A 39 3.19 -4.88 1.04
C PHE A 39 2.47 -3.57 1.36
N ARG A 40 3.19 -2.62 1.98
CA ARG A 40 2.65 -1.28 2.29
C ARG A 40 3.72 -0.21 2.20
N ALA A 41 3.39 0.92 1.59
CA ALA A 41 4.24 2.10 1.52
C ALA A 41 3.90 3.10 2.64
N PHE A 42 4.91 3.82 3.10
CA PHE A 42 4.87 4.75 4.23
C PHE A 42 5.63 6.04 3.88
N THR A 43 5.20 7.14 4.48
CA THR A 43 5.91 8.44 4.40
C THR A 43 7.01 8.53 5.45
N ALA A 44 7.88 9.55 5.37
CA ALA A 44 8.94 9.76 6.35
C ALA A 44 8.42 9.93 7.79
N ASP A 45 7.25 10.54 7.96
CA ASP A 45 6.62 10.74 9.27
C ASP A 45 6.09 9.43 9.88
N GLU A 46 5.83 8.42 9.04
CA GLU A 46 5.28 7.12 9.43
C GLU A 46 6.38 6.06 9.69
N GLU A 47 7.64 6.45 9.91
CA GLU A 47 8.76 5.51 10.08
C GLU A 47 8.55 4.52 11.24
N ALA A 48 8.01 5.01 12.35
CA ALA A 48 7.70 4.16 13.51
C ALA A 48 6.62 3.11 13.18
N GLU A 49 5.60 3.49 12.41
CA GLU A 49 4.55 2.59 11.95
C GLU A 49 5.09 1.57 10.94
N ALA A 50 5.97 1.99 10.02
CA ALA A 50 6.60 1.11 9.05
C ALA A 50 7.41 0.02 9.74
N ARG A 51 8.17 0.36 10.79
CA ARG A 51 8.95 -0.59 11.60
C ARG A 51 8.03 -1.57 12.33
N SER A 52 6.99 -1.07 12.99
CA SER A 52 6.02 -1.92 13.69
C SER A 52 5.30 -2.88 12.73
N PHE A 53 4.90 -2.40 11.55
CA PHE A 53 4.25 -3.23 10.53
C PHE A 53 5.20 -4.31 9.99
N ALA A 54 6.48 -4.00 9.81
CA ALA A 54 7.50 -4.96 9.40
C ALA A 54 7.71 -6.04 10.47
N GLU A 55 7.82 -5.67 11.74
CA GLU A 55 7.98 -6.62 12.85
C GLU A 55 6.78 -7.55 12.99
N GLU A 56 5.56 -6.99 12.94
CA GLU A 56 4.32 -7.76 13.07
C GLU A 56 4.12 -8.77 11.94
N ASN A 57 4.49 -8.38 10.71
CA ASN A 57 4.25 -9.20 9.52
C ASN A 57 5.49 -10.01 9.06
N GLY A 58 6.63 -9.88 9.75
CA GLY A 58 7.90 -10.48 9.33
C GLY A 58 8.42 -9.90 8.00
N GLY A 59 8.17 -8.61 7.77
CA GLY A 59 8.59 -7.87 6.60
C GLY A 59 9.93 -7.15 6.78
N THR A 60 10.39 -6.50 5.72
CA THR A 60 11.59 -5.67 5.68
C THR A 60 11.24 -4.29 5.15
N VAL A 61 11.71 -3.25 5.83
CA VAL A 61 11.59 -1.85 5.37
C VAL A 61 12.64 -1.62 4.28
N VAL A 62 12.20 -1.16 3.12
CA VAL A 62 13.05 -0.83 1.98
C VAL A 62 12.87 0.66 1.66
N PRO A 63 13.95 1.45 1.58
CA PRO A 63 13.86 2.85 1.19
C PRO A 63 13.45 2.99 -0.28
N LEU A 64 12.65 4.03 -0.56
CA LEU A 64 12.26 4.46 -1.90
C LEU A 64 13.06 5.72 -2.27
N PRO A 65 13.43 5.91 -3.55
CA PRO A 65 13.17 5.02 -4.67
C PRO A 65 13.98 3.73 -4.58
N LEU A 66 13.37 2.62 -5.03
CA LEU A 66 14.08 1.34 -5.06
C LEU A 66 15.31 1.46 -5.97
N PRO A 67 16.48 0.94 -5.56
CA PRO A 67 17.59 0.84 -6.48
C PRO A 67 17.14 0.04 -7.69
N MET A 68 17.47 0.51 -8.89
CA MET A 68 17.26 -0.29 -10.09
C MET A 68 17.97 -1.62 -9.87
N SER A 69 17.23 -2.72 -9.87
CA SER A 69 17.86 -4.03 -9.86
C SER A 69 18.77 -4.09 -11.08
N GLU A 70 20.03 -4.48 -10.91
CA GLU A 70 21.06 -4.46 -11.97
C GLU A 70 20.70 -5.33 -13.20
N GLY A 71 19.54 -6.02 -13.18
CA GLY A 71 18.96 -6.76 -14.30
C GLY A 71 17.72 -6.12 -14.95
N CYS A 72 17.20 -4.99 -14.46
CA CYS A 72 16.14 -4.24 -15.13
C CYS A 72 16.78 -3.27 -16.13
N SER A 73 17.29 -3.82 -17.23
CA SER A 73 17.64 -3.00 -18.40
C SER A 73 16.35 -2.35 -18.89
N PRO A 74 16.26 -1.00 -19.00
CA PRO A 74 15.16 -0.38 -19.71
C PRO A 74 15.27 -0.85 -21.17
N ALA A 75 14.40 -1.77 -21.56
CA ALA A 75 14.24 -2.09 -22.95
C ALA A 75 13.55 -0.88 -23.60
N TYR A 76 14.34 -0.17 -24.42
CA TYR A 76 14.04 0.98 -25.29
C TYR A 76 14.01 2.38 -24.68
#